data_AF-A0A9Q4HAH4-F1
#
_entry.id   AF-A0A9Q4HAH4-F1
#
_cell.length_a   1.000
_cell.length_b   1.000
_cell.length_c   1.000
_cell.angle_alpha   90.00
_cell.angle_beta   90.00
_cell.angle_gamma   90.00
#
_symmetry.space_group_name_H-M   'P 1'
#
loop_
_entity.id
_entity.type
_entity.pdbx_description
1 polymer ?
#
loop_
_entity_poly.entity_id
_entity_poly.type
_entity_poly.pdbx_seq_one_letter_code
_entity_poly.pdbx_strand_id
1 'polypeptide(L)'
;MAIVLVTIGIIAFYALITYLVFVAPLQMWLRKRGKKFNLINLIIYTVIAFVAALSFLVVTNPTSALAVLKSLNYYIMSIVAALIYWFWDSIFLRN
;
A
#
# COMPACT_ATOMS: atom_id res chain seq x y z
N MET A 1 -1.25 -21.65 18.66
CA MET A 1 -0.82 -21.75 17.25
C MET A 1 -1.92 -21.32 16.27
N ALA A 2 -3.15 -21.82 16.38
CA ALA A 2 -4.26 -21.46 15.49
C ALA A 2 -4.61 -19.95 15.47
N ILE A 3 -4.67 -19.28 16.63
CA ILE A 3 -5.01 -17.84 16.72
C ILE A 3 -4.01 -16.98 15.95
N VAL A 4 -2.70 -17.27 16.06
CA VAL A 4 -1.64 -16.53 15.35
C VAL A 4 -1.79 -16.69 13.84
N LEU A 5 -2.09 -17.91 13.37
CA LEU A 5 -2.29 -18.19 11.95
C LEU A 5 -3.52 -17.45 11.39
N VAL A 6 -4.61 -17.41 12.17
CA VAL A 6 -5.82 -16.66 11.81
C VAL A 6 -5.53 -15.16 11.72
N THR A 7 -4.79 -14.60 12.69
CA THR A 7 -4.40 -13.18 12.66
C THR A 7 -3.53 -12.84 11.45
N ILE A 8 -2.55 -13.68 11.11
CA ILE A 8 -1.71 -13.50 9.92
C ILE A 8 -2.58 -13.58 8.65
N GLY A 9 -3.51 -14.52 8.58
CA GLY A 9 -4.44 -14.65 7.45
C GLY A 9 -5.30 -13.41 7.24
N ILE A 10 -5.82 -12.84 8.32
CA ILE A 10 -6.61 -11.60 8.28
C ILE A 10 -5.76 -10.43 7.75
N ILE A 11 -4.54 -10.25 8.29
CA ILE A 11 -3.63 -9.19 7.86
C ILE A 11 -3.26 -9.35 6.38
N ALA A 12 -2.94 -10.57 5.95
CA ALA A 12 -2.60 -10.88 4.56
C ALA A 12 -3.79 -10.61 3.62
N PHE A 13 -5.01 -10.95 4.04
CA PHE A 13 -6.22 -10.70 3.25
C PHE A 13 -6.49 -9.19 3.09
N TYR A 14 -6.34 -8.40 4.15
CA TYR A 14 -6.45 -6.94 4.08
C TYR A 14 -5.35 -6.32 3.20
N ALA A 15 -4.11 -6.81 3.32
CA ALA A 15 -3.01 -6.38 2.45
C ALA A 15 -3.29 -6.71 0.98
N LEU A 16 -3.87 -7.88 0.70
CA LEU A 16 -4.23 -8.31 -0.65
C LEU A 16 -5.34 -7.44 -1.24
N ILE A 17 -6.41 -7.14 -0.49
CA ILE A 17 -7.46 -6.22 -0.94
C ILE A 17 -6.87 -4.83 -1.23
N THR A 18 -6.02 -4.33 -0.34
CA THR A 18 -5.37 -3.02 -0.51
C THR A 18 -4.52 -2.99 -1.78
N TYR A 19 -3.77 -4.06 -2.04
CA TYR A 19 -3.01 -4.22 -3.27
C TYR A 19 -3.91 -4.23 -4.51
N LEU A 20 -4.99 -5.03 -4.51
CA LEU A 20 -5.90 -5.13 -5.65
C LEU A 20 -6.64 -3.83 -5.97
N VAL A 21 -7.05 -3.08 -4.95
CA VAL A 21 -7.84 -1.85 -5.13
C VAL A 21 -6.96 -0.67 -5.54
N PHE A 22 -5.77 -0.54 -4.97
CA PHE A 22 -4.94 0.65 -5.14
C PHE A 22 -3.72 0.42 -6.05
N VAL A 23 -3.05 -0.71 -5.88
CA VAL A 23 -1.77 -0.98 -6.53
C VAL A 23 -1.98 -1.57 -7.93
N ALA A 24 -2.86 -2.56 -8.09
CA ALA A 24 -3.10 -3.20 -9.38
C ALA A 24 -3.59 -2.22 -10.48
N PRO A 25 -4.54 -1.30 -10.23
CA PRO A 25 -4.97 -0.34 -11.24
C PRO A 25 -3.87 0.67 -11.57
N LEU A 26 -3.09 1.09 -10.55
CA LEU A 26 -1.94 1.96 -10.74
C LEU A 26 -0.87 1.29 -11.62
N GLN A 27 -0.55 0.02 -11.37
CA GLN A 27 0.40 -0.76 -12.16
C GLN A 27 -0.06 -0.88 -13.62
N MET A 28 -1.34 -1.18 -13.85
CA MET A 28 -1.92 -1.23 -15.20
C MET A 28 -1.84 0.13 -15.91
N TRP A 29 -2.09 1.22 -15.19
CA TRP A 29 -2.01 2.57 -15.75
C TRP A 29 -0.57 2.99 -16.08
N LEU A 30 0.38 2.69 -15.19
CA LEU A 30 1.81 2.95 -15.40
C LEU A 30 2.37 2.13 -16.58
N ARG A 31 1.95 0.87 -16.74
CA ARG A 31 2.31 0.02 -17.89
C ARG A 31 1.95 0.68 -19.23
N LYS A 32 0.77 1.32 -19.32
CA LYS A 32 0.33 2.01 -20.55
C LYS A 32 1.23 3.19 -20.94
N ARG A 33 1.96 3.81 -20.00
CA ARG A 33 2.84 4.96 -20.27
C ARG A 33 4.26 4.58 -20.74
N GLY A 34 4.59 3.29 -20.83
CA GLY A 34 5.84 2.79 -21.42
C GLY A 34 7.13 3.12 -20.66
N LYS A 35 7.09 3.97 -19.61
CA LYS A 35 8.26 4.28 -18.79
C LYS A 35 8.42 3.27 -17.66
N LYS A 36 9.34 2.33 -17.89
CA LYS A 36 9.77 1.35 -16.89
C LYS A 36 10.46 2.06 -15.72
N PHE A 37 10.10 1.64 -14.50
CA PHE A 37 10.83 1.82 -13.26
C PHE A 37 11.54 3.18 -13.09
N ASN A 38 10.77 4.22 -12.75
CA ASN A 38 11.29 5.56 -12.49
C ASN A 38 11.09 5.95 -11.02
N LEU A 39 12.01 6.72 -10.44
CA LEU A 39 11.86 7.36 -9.12
C LEU A 39 10.59 8.21 -9.02
N ILE A 40 10.10 8.74 -10.14
CA ILE A 40 8.80 9.42 -10.21
C ILE A 40 7.65 8.47 -9.84
N ASN A 41 7.73 7.19 -10.24
CA ASN A 41 6.72 6.19 -9.87
C ASN A 41 6.75 5.91 -8.37
N LEU A 42 7.92 5.97 -7.71
CA LEU A 42 8.04 5.80 -6.26
C LEU A 42 7.31 6.91 -5.48
N ILE A 43 7.33 8.15 -5.99
CA ILE A 43 6.54 9.24 -5.40
C ILE A 43 5.04 8.92 -5.54
N ILE A 44 4.60 8.44 -6.71
CA ILE A 44 3.21 8.07 -6.95
C ILE A 44 2.79 6.92 -6.01
N TYR A 45 3.61 5.88 -5.89
CA TYR A 45 3.36 4.77 -4.95
C TYR A 45 3.30 5.25 -3.50
N THR A 46 4.12 6.23 -3.11
CA THR A 46 4.08 6.84 -1.77
C THR A 46 2.75 7.54 -1.52
N VAL A 47 2.27 8.34 -2.47
CA VAL A 47 0.97 9.02 -2.35
C VAL A 47 -0.17 8.01 -2.28
N ILE A 48 -0.15 6.97 -3.13
CA ILE A 48 -1.19 5.93 -3.13
C ILE A 48 -1.16 5.13 -1.83
N ALA A 49 0.01 4.74 -1.33
CA ALA A 49 0.13 4.03 -0.05
C ALA A 49 -0.40 4.87 1.11
N PHE A 50 -0.14 6.17 1.10
CA PHE A 50 -0.69 7.09 2.10
C PHE A 50 -2.21 7.19 2.03
N VAL A 51 -2.79 7.28 0.83
CA VAL A 51 -4.25 7.30 0.64
C VAL A 51 -4.87 5.97 1.08
N ALA A 52 -4.24 4.84 0.74
CA ALA A 52 -4.70 3.52 1.13
C ALA A 52 -4.68 3.33 2.66
N ALA A 53 -3.59 3.73 3.32
CA ALA A 53 -3.46 3.69 4.77
C ALA A 53 -4.50 4.60 5.46
N LEU A 54 -4.76 5.78 4.90
CA LEU A 54 -5.77 6.71 5.41
C LEU A 54 -7.17 6.13 5.26
N SER A 55 -7.47 5.54 4.11
CA SER A 55 -8.76 4.89 3.83
C SER A 55 -9.00 3.74 4.80
N PHE A 56 -7.99 2.90 5.04
CA PHE A 56 -8.06 1.80 6.01
C PHE A 56 -8.32 2.31 7.43
N LEU A 57 -7.65 3.39 7.82
CA LEU A 57 -7.80 4.00 9.14
C LEU A 57 -9.19 4.60 9.34
N VAL A 58 -9.75 5.27 8.33
CA VAL A 58 -11.11 5.81 8.36
C VAL A 58 -12.15 4.69 8.50
N VAL A 59 -11.96 3.58 7.78
CA VAL A 59 -12.89 2.43 7.85
C VAL A 59 -12.82 1.71 9.19
N THR A 60 -11.62 1.54 9.75
CA THR A 60 -11.43 0.75 10.98
C THR A 60 -11.63 1.55 12.26
N ASN A 61 -11.21 2.81 12.29
CA ASN A 61 -11.22 3.65 13.50
C ASN A 61 -11.44 5.14 13.16
N PRO A 62 -12.67 5.53 12.76
CA PRO A 62 -12.97 6.87 12.26
C PRO A 62 -12.76 7.99 13.30
N THR A 63 -13.02 7.71 14.58
CA THR A 63 -12.90 8.69 15.68
C THR A 63 -11.46 9.05 16.03
N SER A 64 -10.50 8.16 15.77
CA SER A 64 -9.07 8.37 16.05
C SER A 64 -8.24 8.66 14.80
N ALA A 65 -8.87 8.80 13.63
CA ALA A 65 -8.18 8.99 12.36
C ALA A 65 -7.24 10.21 12.38
N LEU A 66 -7.68 11.32 12.99
CA LEU A 66 -6.90 12.54 13.11
C LEU A 66 -5.71 12.40 14.08
N ALA A 67 -5.82 11.55 15.09
CA ALA A 67 -4.75 11.28 16.06
C ALA A 67 -3.67 10.38 15.45
N VAL A 68 -4.06 9.38 14.67
CA VAL A 68 -3.11 8.47 13.99
C VAL A 68 -2.35 9.16 12.87
N LEU A 69 -2.96 10.14 12.18
CA LEU A 69 -2.29 11.03 11.21
C LEU A 69 -1.17 11.88 11.82
N LYS A 70 -1.22 12.14 13.13
CA LYS A 70 -0.14 12.80 13.88
C LYS A 70 0.96 11.83 14.32
N SER A 71 0.74 10.53 14.19
CA SER A 71 1.73 9.53 14.62
C SER A 71 2.81 9.34 13.56
N LEU A 72 4.07 9.38 13.99
CA LEU A 72 5.22 9.10 13.14
C LEU A 72 5.17 7.68 12.55
N ASN A 73 4.59 6.73 13.30
CA ASN A 73 4.46 5.34 12.90
C ASN A 73 3.62 5.18 11.61
N TYR A 74 2.57 6.00 11.45
CA TYR A 74 1.74 5.99 10.25
C TYR A 74 2.53 6.37 8.98
N TYR A 75 3.40 7.37 9.07
CA TYR A 75 4.27 7.78 7.96
C TYR A 75 5.28 6.70 7.62
N ILE A 76 5.95 6.11 8.63
CA ILE A 76 6.93 5.04 8.42
C ILE A 76 6.26 3.85 7.74
N MET A 77 5.11 3.39 8.25
CA MET A 77 4.39 2.24 7.68
C MET A 77 3.93 2.51 6.23
N SER A 78 3.48 3.73 5.94
CA SER A 78 3.09 4.13 4.58
C SER A 78 4.27 4.16 3.61
N ILE A 79 5.44 4.65 4.06
CA ILE A 79 6.67 4.67 3.26
C ILE A 79 7.18 3.24 3.01
N VAL A 80 7.19 2.38 4.02
CA VAL A 80 7.60 0.98 3.87
C VAL A 80 6.66 0.26 2.90
N ALA A 81 5.34 0.45 3.02
CA ALA A 81 4.38 -0.12 2.09
C ALA A 81 4.60 0.38 0.65
N ALA A 82 4.88 1.67 0.46
CA ALA A 82 5.20 2.25 -0.84
C ALA A 82 6.45 1.63 -1.46
N LEU A 83 7.51 1.42 -0.67
CA LEU A 83 8.73 0.75 -1.12
C LEU A 83 8.45 -0.69 -1.54
N ILE A 84 7.64 -1.42 -0.77
CA ILE A 84 7.24 -2.79 -1.11
C ILE A 84 6.46 -2.79 -2.43
N TYR A 85 5.45 -1.94 -2.60
CA TYR A 85 4.66 -1.89 -3.83
C TYR A 85 5.50 -1.51 -5.05
N TRP A 86 6.39 -0.54 -4.90
CA TRP A 86 7.32 -0.16 -5.95
C TRP A 86 8.28 -1.29 -6.31
N PHE A 87 8.81 -2.01 -5.31
CA PHE A 87 9.68 -3.16 -5.52
C PHE A 87 8.95 -4.31 -6.25
N TRP A 88 7.72 -4.62 -5.83
CA TRP A 88 6.88 -5.63 -6.49
C TRP A 88 6.53 -5.26 -7.93
N ASP A 89 6.27 -3.98 -8.21
CA ASP A 89 6.09 -3.48 -9.58
C ASP A 89 7.34 -3.75 -10.45
N SER A 90 8.54 -3.58 -9.89
CA SER A 90 9.81 -3.94 -10.56
C SER A 90 9.89 -5.39 -11.01
N ILE A 91 9.48 -6.31 -10.12
CA ILE A 91 9.56 -7.76 -10.35
C ILE A 91 8.55 -8.19 -11.40
N PHE A 92 7.30 -7.76 -11.27
CA PHE A 92 6.23 -8.15 -12.20
C PHE A 92 6.36 -7.51 -13.59
N LEU A 93 7.10 -6.40 -13.73
CA LEU A 93 7.37 -5.74 -15.02
C LEU A 93 8.49 -6.42 -15.84
N ARG A 94 9.15 -7.46 -15.32
CA ARG A 94 10.27 -8.15 -15.99
C ARG A 94 9.83 -9.36 -16.84
N ASN A 95 8.59 -9.38 -17.34
CA ASN A 95 8.12 -10.39 -18.29
C ASN A 95 7.28 -9.74 -19.40
#